data_AF-A0A2E1UVL1-F1
#
_entry.id   AF-A0A2E1UVL1-F1
#
_cell.length_a   1.000
_cell.length_b   1.000
_cell.length_c   1.000
_cell.angle_alpha   90.00
_cell.angle_beta   90.00
_cell.angle_gamma   90.00
#
_symmetry.space_group_name_H-M   'P 1'
#
loop_
_entity.id
_entity.type
_entity.pdbx_description
1 polymer ?
#
loop_
_entity_poly.entity_id
_entity_poly.type
_entity_poly.pdbx_seq_one_letter_code
_entity_poly.pdbx_strand_id
1 'polypeptide(L)'
;MRKKHVLYFLLFSGLICAQRPLTGEKIFSDQYPEEQINLVSNTSLNVSSKVDEDLIVTLRDGGRHFITHVYLRAFDKYTFHNLPVGHIIYQYHNLSRYYESPERLPILINQDNKLDFYYSAGAKKIIGFEITKEEFFKE
;
A
#
# COMPACT_ATOMS: atom_id res chain seq x y z
N MET A 1 -43.27 16.05 -22.04
CA MET A 1 -41.79 15.92 -21.94
C MET A 1 -41.22 15.67 -20.53
N ARG A 2 -41.95 15.90 -19.42
CA ARG A 2 -41.38 15.80 -18.05
C ARG A 2 -41.02 14.39 -17.51
N LYS A 3 -41.72 13.33 -17.93
CA LYS A 3 -41.53 11.97 -17.35
C LYS A 3 -40.27 11.22 -17.83
N LYS A 4 -39.75 11.54 -19.03
CA LYS A 4 -38.59 10.85 -19.61
C LYS A 4 -37.26 11.23 -18.93
N HIS A 5 -37.14 12.46 -18.45
CA HIS A 5 -35.93 12.94 -17.77
C HIS A 5 -35.76 12.35 -16.36
N VAL A 6 -36.86 12.06 -15.66
CA VAL A 6 -36.83 11.40 -14.35
C VAL A 6 -36.31 9.97 -14.46
N LEU A 7 -36.65 9.25 -15.53
CA LEU A 7 -36.19 7.89 -15.78
C LEU A 7 -34.67 7.83 -16.06
N TYR A 8 -34.14 8.82 -16.80
CA TYR A 8 -32.69 8.93 -17.04
C TYR A 8 -31.89 9.23 -15.76
N PHE A 9 -32.45 10.06 -14.86
CA PHE A 9 -31.82 10.38 -13.59
C PHE A 9 -31.75 9.16 -12.65
N LEU A 10 -32.79 8.32 -12.65
CA LEU A 10 -32.85 7.07 -11.87
C LEU A 10 -31.91 5.96 -12.39
N LEU A 11 -31.63 5.92 -13.69
CA LEU A 11 -30.70 4.96 -14.29
C LEU A 11 -29.23 5.32 -14.04
N PHE A 12 -28.90 6.59 -13.84
CA PHE A 12 -27.53 7.05 -13.56
C PHE A 12 -27.11 6.92 -12.09
N SER A 13 -28.07 6.95 -11.14
CA SER A 13 -27.75 6.85 -9.71
C SER A 13 -27.27 5.47 -9.25
N GLY A 14 -27.42 4.42 -10.08
CA GLY A 14 -27.04 3.05 -9.74
C GLY A 14 -25.58 2.68 -10.01
N LEU A 15 -24.77 3.59 -10.58
CA LEU A 15 -23.40 3.27 -11.04
C LEU A 15 -22.29 3.59 -10.01
N ILE A 16 -22.63 4.16 -8.86
CA ILE A 16 -21.64 4.41 -7.79
C ILE A 16 -21.60 3.19 -6.87
N CYS A 17 -21.09 2.07 -7.38
CA CYS A 17 -20.67 0.97 -6.52
C CYS A 17 -19.27 1.30 -6.00
N ALA A 18 -19.13 1.48 -4.69
CA ALA A 18 -17.81 1.42 -4.05
C ALA A 18 -17.27 -0.01 -4.25
N GLN A 19 -16.38 -0.17 -5.23
CA GLN A 19 -15.74 -1.45 -5.51
C GLN A 19 -14.56 -1.63 -4.56
N ARG A 20 -14.40 -2.84 -4.02
CA ARG A 20 -13.19 -3.19 -3.26
C ARG A 20 -11.97 -2.97 -4.16
N PRO A 21 -10.99 -2.13 -3.78
CA PRO A 21 -9.83 -1.81 -4.61
C PRO A 21 -9.08 -3.07 -5.05
N LEU A 22 -8.43 -3.06 -6.22
CA LEU A 22 -7.56 -4.15 -6.66
C LEU A 22 -6.16 -4.04 -6.05
N THR A 23 -5.48 -5.17 -5.87
CA THR A 23 -4.07 -5.18 -5.45
C THR A 23 -3.23 -4.36 -6.42
N GLY A 24 -2.42 -3.46 -5.90
CA GLY A 24 -1.61 -2.50 -6.65
C GLY A 24 -2.25 -1.12 -6.85
N GLU A 25 -3.54 -0.95 -6.55
CA GLU A 25 -4.19 0.37 -6.65
C GLU A 25 -3.66 1.36 -5.62
N LYS A 26 -3.62 2.64 -6.02
CA LYS A 26 -3.11 3.78 -5.24
C LYS A 26 -4.26 4.51 -4.55
N ILE A 27 -4.92 3.82 -3.63
CA ILE A 27 -5.97 4.43 -2.81
C ILE A 27 -5.35 5.43 -1.82
N PHE A 28 -6.06 6.51 -1.53
CA PHE A 28 -5.55 7.65 -0.74
C PHE A 28 -4.35 8.37 -1.35
N SER A 29 -4.15 8.28 -2.67
CA SER A 29 -3.09 9.00 -3.38
C SER A 29 -3.12 10.52 -3.17
N ASP A 30 -4.28 11.08 -2.84
CA ASP A 30 -4.48 12.49 -2.46
C ASP A 30 -3.92 12.85 -1.07
N GLN A 31 -3.65 11.85 -0.22
CA GLN A 31 -3.09 12.00 1.13
C GLN A 31 -1.60 11.69 1.19
N TYR A 32 -0.99 11.24 0.09
CA TYR A 32 0.43 10.95 0.01
C TYR A 32 1.18 12.02 -0.80
N PRO A 33 2.48 12.23 -0.52
CA PRO A 33 3.36 12.99 -1.40
C PRO A 33 3.53 12.34 -2.78
N GLU A 34 4.23 13.03 -3.67
CA GLU A 34 4.59 12.48 -4.98
C GLU A 34 5.52 11.25 -4.85
N GLU A 35 5.33 10.27 -5.74
CA GLU A 35 6.12 9.04 -5.73
C GLU A 35 7.57 9.28 -6.18
N GLN A 36 8.49 8.64 -5.47
CA GLN A 36 9.92 8.68 -5.77
C GLN A 36 10.36 7.38 -6.43
N ILE A 37 10.21 7.27 -7.75
CA ILE A 37 10.68 6.12 -8.53
C ILE A 37 12.02 6.41 -9.21
N ASN A 38 12.85 5.38 -9.32
CA ASN A 38 14.11 5.40 -10.04
C ASN A 38 14.05 4.46 -11.25
N LEU A 39 13.79 5.03 -12.43
CA LEU A 39 13.66 4.27 -13.68
C LEU A 39 14.96 3.59 -14.13
N VAL A 40 16.11 3.93 -13.53
CA VAL A 40 17.44 3.41 -13.91
C VAL A 40 17.85 2.24 -13.01
N SER A 41 17.26 2.10 -11.82
CA SER A 41 17.78 1.19 -10.79
C SER A 41 17.49 -0.31 -11.05
N ASN A 42 16.54 -0.66 -11.94
CA ASN A 42 16.12 -2.04 -12.21
C ASN A 42 15.97 -2.89 -10.93
N THR A 43 15.42 -2.29 -9.87
CA THR A 43 15.17 -2.96 -8.60
C THR A 43 13.73 -3.47 -8.56
N SER A 44 13.51 -4.51 -7.77
CA SER A 44 12.17 -4.96 -7.45
C SER A 44 12.03 -5.38 -5.99
N LEU A 45 10.80 -5.29 -5.48
CA LEU A 45 10.41 -5.82 -4.18
C LEU A 45 9.09 -6.56 -4.33
N ASN A 46 9.14 -7.87 -4.12
CA ASN A 46 7.95 -8.71 -4.08
C ASN A 46 7.35 -8.68 -2.68
N VAL A 47 6.12 -8.20 -2.59
CA VAL A 47 5.38 -8.09 -1.34
C VAL A 47 4.24 -9.09 -1.37
N SER A 48 4.16 -9.96 -0.36
CA SER A 48 3.07 -10.92 -0.22
C SER A 48 2.33 -10.74 1.10
N SER A 49 1.01 -10.81 1.05
CA SER A 49 0.16 -10.88 2.23
C SER A 49 -0.22 -12.33 2.49
N LYS A 50 0.04 -12.81 3.70
CA LYS A 50 -0.43 -14.11 4.22
C LYS A 50 -1.45 -13.93 5.34
N VAL A 51 -2.03 -12.73 5.44
CA VAL A 51 -3.06 -12.38 6.42
C VAL A 51 -4.44 -12.33 5.76
N ASP A 52 -5.49 -12.44 6.56
CA ASP A 52 -6.89 -12.43 6.14
C ASP A 52 -7.50 -11.02 6.03
N GLU A 53 -6.69 -9.99 6.25
CA GLU A 53 -7.06 -8.58 6.14
C GLU A 53 -6.34 -7.89 4.97
N ASP A 54 -6.98 -6.89 4.39
CA ASP A 54 -6.37 -6.04 3.38
C ASP A 54 -5.43 -5.03 4.02
N LEU A 55 -4.34 -4.72 3.31
CA LEU A 55 -3.28 -3.85 3.78
C LEU A 55 -3.08 -2.68 2.83
N ILE A 56 -2.75 -1.53 3.39
CA ILE A 56 -2.12 -0.45 2.62
C ILE A 56 -0.66 -0.46 2.99
N VAL A 57 0.20 -0.80 2.04
CA VAL A 57 1.64 -0.92 2.25
C VAL A 57 2.30 0.34 1.71
N THR A 58 3.01 1.06 2.56
CA THR A 58 3.77 2.26 2.21
C THR A 58 5.25 1.96 2.32
N LEU A 59 6.04 2.37 1.33
CA LEU A 59 7.49 2.29 1.35
C LEU A 59 8.06 3.70 1.56
N ARG A 60 9.07 3.79 2.42
CA ARG A 60 9.80 5.02 2.74
C ARG A 60 11.30 4.76 2.67
N ASP A 61 12.08 5.81 2.46
CA ASP A 61 13.55 5.70 2.50
C ASP A 61 14.08 5.58 3.95
N GLY A 62 15.39 5.45 4.12
CA GLY A 62 16.02 5.36 5.44
C GLY A 62 15.87 6.63 6.30
N GLY A 63 15.55 7.76 5.68
CA GLY A 63 15.22 9.05 6.30
C GLY A 63 13.72 9.23 6.58
N ARG A 64 12.89 8.23 6.26
CA ARG A 64 11.42 8.22 6.36
C ARG A 64 10.69 9.10 5.34
N HIS A 65 11.34 9.51 4.25
CA HIS A 65 10.64 10.19 3.16
C HIS A 65 9.80 9.20 2.37
N PHE A 66 8.61 9.62 1.94
CA PHE A 66 7.70 8.80 1.13
C PHE A 66 8.31 8.37 -0.21
N ILE A 67 8.23 7.07 -0.53
CA ILE A 67 8.62 6.53 -1.85
C ILE A 67 7.37 6.21 -2.65
N THR A 68 6.49 5.36 -2.12
CA THR A 68 5.30 4.86 -2.82
C THR A 68 4.37 4.14 -1.84
N HIS A 69 3.11 3.91 -2.20
CA HIS A 69 2.19 3.06 -1.45
C HIS A 69 1.38 2.16 -2.39
N VAL A 70 0.83 1.05 -1.93
CA VAL A 70 -0.18 0.28 -2.66
C VAL A 70 -1.20 -0.32 -1.72
N TYR A 71 -2.41 -0.52 -2.22
CA TYR A 71 -3.35 -1.45 -1.62
C TYR A 71 -2.96 -2.90 -1.96
N LEU A 72 -2.98 -3.78 -0.97
CA LEU A 72 -2.64 -5.18 -1.07
C LEU A 72 -3.77 -6.00 -0.44
N ARG A 73 -4.43 -6.84 -1.24
CA ARG A 73 -5.51 -7.70 -0.72
C ARG A 73 -4.97 -8.80 0.18
N ALA A 74 -5.82 -9.25 1.09
CA ALA A 74 -5.64 -10.48 1.86
C ALA A 74 -5.23 -11.64 0.94
N PHE A 75 -4.21 -12.40 1.36
CA PHE A 75 -3.67 -13.55 0.63
C PHE A 75 -3.17 -13.29 -0.80
N ASP A 76 -2.89 -12.04 -1.16
CA ASP A 76 -2.43 -11.65 -2.49
C ASP A 76 -0.98 -11.14 -2.48
N LYS A 77 -0.43 -10.87 -3.67
CA LYS A 77 0.93 -10.37 -3.83
C LYS A 77 1.00 -9.23 -4.83
N TYR A 78 1.98 -8.35 -4.64
CA TYR A 78 2.31 -7.25 -5.52
C TYR A 78 3.81 -7.15 -5.71
N THR A 79 4.28 -6.64 -6.84
CA THR A 79 5.70 -6.37 -7.06
C THR A 79 5.90 -4.89 -7.35
N PHE A 80 6.65 -4.24 -6.46
CA PHE A 80 7.17 -2.90 -6.73
C PHE A 80 8.35 -3.00 -7.67
N HIS A 81 8.43 -2.05 -8.60
CA HIS A 81 9.51 -1.93 -9.57
C HIS A 81 10.13 -0.53 -9.46
N ASN A 82 11.38 -0.39 -9.90
CA ASN A 82 12.05 0.91 -10.02
C ASN A 82 12.13 1.65 -8.67
N LEU A 83 12.37 0.91 -7.58
CA LEU A 83 12.60 1.49 -6.26
C LEU A 83 13.99 2.13 -6.17
N PRO A 84 14.17 3.21 -5.40
CA PRO A 84 15.48 3.73 -5.06
C PRO A 84 16.37 2.65 -4.41
N VAL A 85 17.64 2.62 -4.79
CA VAL A 85 18.64 1.73 -4.17
C VAL A 85 18.98 2.27 -2.79
N GLY A 86 18.98 1.42 -1.78
CA GLY A 86 19.29 1.83 -0.41
C GLY A 86 18.57 0.99 0.62
N HIS A 87 18.35 1.58 1.79
CA HIS A 87 17.60 0.94 2.87
C HIS A 87 16.21 1.57 2.93
N ILE A 88 15.18 0.76 2.80
CA ILE A 88 13.79 1.20 2.88
C ILE A 88 13.16 0.78 4.20
N ILE A 89 12.20 1.57 4.63
CA ILE A 89 11.28 1.28 5.73
C ILE A 89 9.94 0.95 5.08
N TYR A 90 9.25 -0.08 5.57
CA TYR A 90 7.87 -0.32 5.16
C TYR A 90 6.94 0.03 6.32
N GLN A 91 5.84 0.69 6.00
CA GLN A 91 4.73 0.93 6.90
C GLN A 91 3.51 0.20 6.35
N TYR A 92 2.58 -0.18 7.22
CA TYR A 92 1.32 -0.75 6.77
C TYR A 92 0.14 -0.34 7.64
N HIS A 93 -1.04 -0.31 7.01
CA HIS A 93 -2.32 -0.05 7.65
C HIS A 93 -3.30 -1.19 7.37
N ASN A 94 -3.89 -1.78 8.40
CA ASN A 94 -4.86 -2.89 8.32
C ASN A 94 -6.27 -2.46 8.78
N LEU A 95 -6.78 -1.35 8.25
CA LEU A 95 -8.09 -0.72 8.56
C LEU A 95 -8.26 -0.17 9.99
N SER A 96 -7.57 -0.73 10.99
CA SER A 96 -7.72 -0.36 12.39
C SER A 96 -6.50 0.38 12.95
N ARG A 97 -5.30 0.03 12.52
CA ARG A 97 -4.04 0.50 13.11
C ARG A 97 -3.00 0.76 12.03
N TYR A 98 -1.93 1.44 12.42
CA TYR A 98 -0.80 1.79 11.56
C TYR A 98 0.48 1.27 12.19
N TYR A 99 1.37 0.75 11.36
CA TYR A 99 2.59 0.10 11.81
C TYR A 99 3.79 0.48 10.95
N GLU A 100 4.97 0.46 11.54
CA GLU A 100 6.26 0.60 10.85
C GLU A 100 7.15 -0.63 11.11
N SER A 101 7.98 -0.95 10.11
CA SER A 101 8.91 -2.07 10.15
C SER A 101 9.95 -1.90 11.26
N PRO A 102 10.24 -2.96 12.05
CA PRO A 102 11.25 -2.87 13.10
C PRO A 102 12.67 -2.71 12.55
N GLU A 103 12.89 -3.15 11.32
CA GLU A 103 14.17 -3.14 10.63
C GLU A 103 14.03 -2.48 9.26
N ARG A 104 15.16 -2.02 8.71
CA ARG A 104 15.24 -1.48 7.37
C ARG A 104 15.56 -2.59 6.38
N LEU A 105 14.80 -2.67 5.29
CA LEU A 105 15.02 -3.64 4.23
C LEU A 105 16.01 -3.08 3.19
N PRO A 106 17.14 -3.75 2.92
CA PRO A 106 18.02 -3.35 1.84
C PRO A 106 17.37 -3.64 0.47
N ILE A 107 17.42 -2.66 -0.43
CA ILE A 107 17.01 -2.77 -1.83
C ILE A 107 18.25 -2.58 -2.69
N LEU A 108 18.65 -3.65 -3.37
CA LEU A 108 19.83 -3.71 -4.22
C LEU A 108 19.45 -3.99 -5.69
N ILE A 109 20.29 -3.54 -6.61
CA ILE A 109 20.13 -3.71 -8.05
C ILE A 109 20.20 -5.20 -8.40
N ASN A 110 19.33 -5.67 -9.30
CA ASN A 110 19.28 -7.06 -9.78
C ASN A 110 19.13 -8.11 -8.66
N GLN A 111 18.53 -7.75 -7.53
CA GLN A 111 18.16 -8.69 -6.47
C GLN A 111 16.65 -8.84 -6.33
N ASP A 112 16.22 -10.08 -6.10
CA ASP A 112 14.84 -10.43 -5.81
C ASP A 112 14.53 -10.22 -4.33
N ASN A 113 14.28 -8.96 -3.94
CA ASN A 113 13.91 -8.64 -2.57
C ASN A 113 12.47 -9.12 -2.28
N LYS A 114 12.24 -9.63 -1.07
CA LYS A 114 10.93 -10.17 -0.64
C LYS A 114 10.52 -9.61 0.70
N LEU A 115 9.23 -9.32 0.85
CA LEU A 115 8.58 -8.91 2.07
C LEU A 115 7.27 -9.69 2.24
N ASP A 116 7.17 -10.47 3.32
CA ASP A 116 5.98 -11.25 3.64
C ASP A 116 5.29 -10.67 4.87
N PHE A 117 4.02 -10.30 4.74
CA PHE A 117 3.16 -9.95 5.87
C PHE A 117 2.48 -11.21 6.41
N TYR A 118 2.73 -11.53 7.68
CA TYR A 118 2.13 -12.67 8.37
C TYR A 118 1.90 -12.33 9.85
N TYR A 119 0.94 -13.02 10.48
CA TYR A 119 0.74 -12.92 11.91
C TYR A 119 1.91 -13.56 12.67
N SER A 120 2.50 -12.83 13.62
CA SER A 120 3.55 -13.41 14.46
C SER A 120 3.00 -14.57 15.29
N ALA A 121 3.77 -15.65 15.48
CA ALA A 121 3.35 -16.81 16.26
C ALA A 121 2.91 -16.38 17.68
N GLY A 122 1.64 -16.59 18.00
CA GLY A 122 1.04 -16.23 19.30
C GLY A 122 0.41 -14.84 19.39
N ALA A 123 0.57 -13.96 18.39
CA ALA A 123 -0.11 -12.67 18.37
C ALA A 123 -0.95 -12.49 17.09
N LYS A 124 -2.20 -12.04 17.25
CA LYS A 124 -3.09 -11.63 16.14
C LYS A 124 -2.66 -10.30 15.50
N LYS A 125 -1.36 -10.05 15.38
CA LYS A 125 -0.79 -8.85 14.77
C LYS A 125 0.37 -9.19 13.86
N ILE A 126 0.54 -8.40 12.81
CA ILE A 126 1.71 -8.47 11.96
C ILE A 126 2.89 -7.81 12.69
N ILE A 127 4.12 -8.20 12.35
CA ILE A 127 5.33 -7.67 12.98
C ILE A 127 5.48 -6.17 12.65
N GLY A 128 5.74 -5.36 13.67
CA GLY A 128 5.92 -3.91 13.56
C GLY A 128 5.66 -3.20 14.90
N PHE A 129 6.09 -1.94 14.99
CA PHE A 129 5.69 -1.04 16.08
C PHE A 129 4.56 -0.14 15.60
N GLU A 130 3.61 0.14 16.48
CA GLU A 130 2.44 0.95 16.17
C GLU A 130 2.86 2.42 16.03
N ILE A 131 2.37 3.07 14.98
CA ILE A 131 2.61 4.49 14.68
C ILE A 131 1.26 5.22 14.60
N THR A 132 1.29 6.56 14.59
CA THR A 132 0.07 7.34 14.43
C THR A 132 -0.38 7.41 12.97
N LYS A 133 -1.63 7.82 12.74
CA LYS A 133 -2.15 8.09 11.40
C LYS A 133 -1.36 9.23 10.74
N GLU A 134 -1.02 10.25 11.53
CA GLU A 134 -0.28 11.43 11.07
C GLU A 134 1.14 11.03 10.62
N GLU A 135 1.80 10.11 11.31
CA GLU A 135 3.11 9.57 10.90
C GLU A 135 3.02 8.75 9.62
N PHE A 136 1.91 8.02 9.41
CA PHE A 136 1.70 7.19 8.22
C PHE A 136 1.52 8.03 6.94
N PHE A 137 0.75 9.13 7.03
CA PHE A 137 0.51 10.05 5.90
C PHE A 137 1.50 11.24 5.85
N LYS A 138 2.56 11.21 6.65
CA LYS A 138 3.56 12.29 6.70
C LYS A 138 4.32 12.42 5.37
N GLU A 139 4.70 13.66 5.03
CA GLU A 139 5.66 13.95 3.96
C GLU A 139 7.00 13.21 4.12
#